data_AF-A0A3E0Q8I2-F1
#
_entry.id   AF-A0A3E0Q8I2-F1
#
_cell.length_a   1.000
_cell.length_b   1.000
_cell.length_c   1.000
_cell.angle_alpha   90.00
_cell.angle_beta   90.00
_cell.angle_gamma   90.00
#
_symmetry.space_group_name_H-M   'P 1'
#
loop_
_entity.id
_entity.type
_entity.pdbx_description
1 polymer ?
#
loop_
_entity_poly.entity_id
_entity_poly.type
_entity_poly.pdbx_seq_one_letter_code
_entity_poly.pdbx_strand_id
1 'polypeptide(L)'
;MSEYQFIAFRAVDRPLTQRELVYARQQSSRAEITRWHFENEYHFGDFRGSADGLLRHGYDVHLHYANFGVRKIAVRLPAGLPFPASVWSDYVRENGLTQKKDLKGKGGILTLDPFHEPGDLEDIWSPGEYLDDVVEIRNHLVAGDPRVLYLLWLCAANDQSASPDRNEPPVPGGLAECLDSCGALLEFFGLDPLILVAASEDAPALPAQEDLEQRVEAYVEAFSDRESKRLLRRLLVEDAAVVKAEMLAALRESEPRTDWPTVALGRSFAELLERTEVLCAEHDVQEQRQGEAAAQREAAKQERKRQDRMKLMVKAPQKWLREAEKLVAARGTRNYKAAAEILSDLREAVGGEEGAEITRMHAAHLAKKHPTLNHLKSSLRKYGLLE
;
A
#
# COMPACT_ATOMS: atom_id res chain seq x y z
N MET A 1 -6.82 22.32 -13.87
CA MET A 1 -5.61 21.92 -13.13
C MET A 1 -4.43 21.99 -14.09
N SER A 2 -3.21 22.26 -13.60
CA SER A 2 -2.01 22.19 -14.43
C SER A 2 -1.75 20.73 -14.81
N GLU A 3 -1.31 20.48 -16.04
CA GLU A 3 -0.88 19.15 -16.47
C GLU A 3 0.28 18.67 -15.60
N TYR A 4 0.16 17.48 -15.04
CA TYR A 4 1.23 16.85 -14.28
C TYR A 4 1.43 15.42 -14.77
N GLN A 5 2.70 15.04 -14.98
CA GLN A 5 3.07 13.67 -15.27
C GLN A 5 4.29 13.25 -14.44
N PHE A 6 4.26 12.02 -13.96
CA PHE A 6 5.36 11.35 -13.30
C PHE A 6 5.74 10.10 -14.11
N ILE A 7 7.02 9.99 -14.45
CA ILE A 7 7.54 8.86 -15.22
C ILE A 7 8.75 8.30 -14.52
N ALA A 8 8.69 7.00 -14.28
CA ALA A 8 9.76 6.29 -13.60
C ALA A 8 10.07 4.93 -14.22
N PHE A 9 11.33 4.52 -14.06
CA PHE A 9 11.83 3.20 -14.39
C PHE A 9 12.74 2.70 -13.27
N ARG A 10 12.71 1.40 -12.98
CA ARG A 10 13.62 0.74 -12.05
C ARG A 10 14.29 -0.45 -12.70
N ALA A 11 15.57 -0.61 -12.44
CA ALA A 11 16.29 -1.86 -12.69
C ALA A 11 16.21 -2.69 -11.40
N VAL A 12 15.96 -3.99 -11.53
CA VAL A 12 15.71 -4.90 -10.42
C VAL A 12 16.80 -5.95 -10.37
N ASP A 13 17.09 -6.59 -11.50
CA ASP A 13 17.97 -7.75 -11.50
C ASP A 13 19.45 -7.36 -11.37
N ARG A 14 19.83 -6.21 -11.94
CA ARG A 14 21.20 -5.70 -11.93
C ARG A 14 21.28 -4.21 -12.26
N PRO A 15 22.39 -3.53 -11.93
CA PRO A 15 22.57 -2.16 -12.37
C PRO A 15 22.77 -2.08 -13.89
N LEU A 16 22.37 -0.95 -14.48
CA LEU A 16 22.69 -0.63 -15.88
C LEU A 16 24.21 -0.63 -16.10
N THR A 17 24.61 -1.19 -17.24
CA THR A 17 25.95 -1.06 -17.80
C THR A 17 26.22 0.37 -18.25
N GLN A 18 27.48 0.71 -18.52
CA GLN A 18 27.82 2.05 -19.00
C GLN A 18 27.14 2.37 -20.34
N ARG A 19 26.96 1.37 -21.22
CA ARG A 19 26.31 1.56 -22.52
C ARG A 19 24.82 1.82 -22.38
N GLU A 20 24.15 1.06 -21.53
CA GLU A 20 22.72 1.23 -21.21
C GLU A 20 22.46 2.58 -20.52
N LEU A 21 23.32 2.99 -19.59
CA LEU A 21 23.22 4.30 -18.93
C LEU A 21 23.36 5.46 -19.92
N VAL A 22 24.28 5.34 -20.89
CA VAL A 22 24.42 6.33 -21.97
C VAL A 22 23.16 6.37 -22.84
N TYR A 23 22.58 5.21 -23.18
CA TYR A 23 21.32 5.14 -23.91
C TYR A 23 20.18 5.80 -23.13
N ALA A 24 20.05 5.52 -21.83
CA ALA A 24 19.01 6.11 -20.98
C ALA A 24 19.10 7.64 -20.93
N ARG A 25 20.32 8.20 -20.82
CA ARG A 25 20.57 9.65 -20.84
C ARG A 25 20.27 10.32 -22.17
N GLN A 26 20.17 9.57 -23.26
CA GLN A 26 19.71 10.10 -24.55
C GLN A 26 18.18 10.21 -24.63
N GLN A 27 17.44 9.52 -23.75
CA GLN A 27 15.97 9.51 -23.78
C GLN A 27 15.36 10.73 -23.06
N SER A 28 16.06 11.32 -22.09
CA SER A 28 15.60 12.54 -21.42
C SER A 28 16.79 13.37 -20.93
N SER A 29 16.70 14.68 -21.12
CA SER A 29 17.64 15.66 -20.58
C SER A 29 17.23 16.21 -19.21
N ARG A 30 16.01 15.92 -18.75
CA ARG A 30 15.43 16.46 -17.51
C ARG A 30 15.36 15.44 -16.37
N ALA A 31 15.40 14.15 -16.71
CA ALA A 31 15.27 13.08 -15.75
C ALA A 31 16.48 12.95 -14.83
N GLU A 32 16.24 12.55 -13.59
CA GLU A 32 17.29 12.01 -12.72
C GLU A 32 17.56 10.55 -13.14
N ILE A 33 18.80 10.27 -13.56
CA ILE A 33 19.16 8.97 -14.15
C ILE A 33 20.40 8.41 -13.46
N THR A 34 20.21 7.31 -12.76
CA THR A 34 21.26 6.48 -12.17
C THR A 34 21.34 5.12 -12.87
N ARG A 35 22.14 4.21 -12.31
CA ARG A 35 22.21 2.83 -12.82
C ARG A 35 21.04 1.97 -12.37
N TRP A 36 20.23 2.45 -11.43
CA TRP A 36 19.13 1.68 -10.84
C TRP A 36 17.77 2.32 -11.09
N HIS A 37 17.73 3.63 -11.34
CA HIS A 37 16.47 4.32 -11.59
C HIS A 37 16.60 5.45 -12.60
N PHE A 38 15.47 5.73 -13.22
CA PHE A 38 15.19 6.89 -14.04
C PHE A 38 13.90 7.49 -13.49
N GLU A 39 13.90 8.76 -13.12
CA GLU A 39 12.69 9.44 -12.62
C GLU A 39 12.60 10.83 -13.25
N ASN A 40 11.39 11.24 -13.62
CA ASN A 40 11.15 12.57 -14.15
C ASN A 40 9.72 13.04 -13.88
N GLU A 41 9.61 14.30 -13.50
CA GLU A 41 8.35 15.00 -13.30
C GLU A 41 8.18 16.09 -14.36
N TYR A 42 6.98 16.16 -14.93
CA TYR A 42 6.61 17.14 -15.93
C TYR A 42 5.42 17.95 -15.42
N HIS A 43 5.55 19.27 -15.40
CA HIS A 43 4.43 20.19 -15.14
C HIS A 43 3.86 20.80 -16.44
N PHE A 44 4.51 20.54 -17.58
CA PHE A 44 4.06 20.89 -18.94
C PHE A 44 4.81 20.00 -19.96
N GLY A 45 4.09 19.43 -20.92
CA GLY A 45 4.64 18.57 -21.96
C GLY A 45 4.67 17.09 -21.60
N ASP A 46 5.35 16.30 -22.42
CA ASP A 46 5.29 14.83 -22.38
C ASP A 46 6.68 14.20 -22.54
N PHE A 47 6.82 12.95 -22.09
CA PHE A 47 8.03 12.16 -22.30
C PHE A 47 8.14 11.71 -23.75
N ARG A 48 9.22 12.14 -24.40
CA ARG A 48 9.48 11.83 -25.82
C ARG A 48 10.41 10.63 -26.02
N GLY A 49 10.89 10.04 -24.94
CA GLY A 49 11.75 8.87 -25.01
C GLY A 49 10.94 7.60 -25.30
N SER A 50 11.64 6.50 -25.58
CA SER A 50 11.00 5.20 -25.78
C SER A 50 10.97 4.40 -24.48
N ALA A 51 9.79 4.24 -23.87
CA ALA A 51 9.62 3.40 -22.68
C ALA A 51 10.01 1.94 -22.97
N ASP A 52 9.52 1.38 -24.08
CA ASP A 52 9.95 0.06 -24.58
C ASP A 52 11.47 0.00 -24.80
N GLY A 53 12.04 1.07 -25.33
CA GLY A 53 13.48 1.20 -25.52
C GLY A 53 14.24 1.09 -24.21
N LEU A 54 13.83 1.84 -23.18
CA LEU A 54 14.43 1.81 -21.84
C LEU A 54 14.31 0.43 -21.18
N LEU A 55 13.14 -0.21 -21.28
CA LEU A 55 12.92 -1.58 -20.78
C LEU A 55 13.75 -2.63 -21.53
N ARG A 56 14.02 -2.42 -22.82
CA ARG A 56 14.92 -3.29 -23.61
C ARG A 56 16.39 -3.03 -23.34
N HIS A 57 16.74 -1.92 -22.69
CA HIS A 57 18.11 -1.49 -22.43
C HIS A 57 18.39 -1.30 -20.93
N GLY A 58 17.96 -2.27 -20.12
CA GLY A 58 18.46 -2.47 -18.76
C GLY A 58 17.50 -2.14 -17.62
N TYR A 59 16.40 -1.43 -17.89
CA TYR A 59 15.33 -1.27 -16.88
C TYR A 59 14.36 -2.44 -16.92
N ASP A 60 13.79 -2.77 -15.76
CA ASP A 60 12.96 -3.96 -15.56
C ASP A 60 11.48 -3.64 -15.39
N VAL A 61 11.17 -2.48 -14.80
CA VAL A 61 9.80 -1.99 -14.62
C VAL A 61 9.69 -0.51 -14.99
N HIS A 62 8.50 -0.11 -15.39
CA HIS A 62 8.13 1.24 -15.75
C HIS A 62 6.78 1.59 -15.12
N LEU A 63 6.69 2.82 -14.60
CA LEU A 63 5.44 3.44 -14.16
C LEU A 63 5.30 4.80 -14.84
N HIS A 64 4.10 5.09 -15.33
CA HIS A 64 3.72 6.38 -15.90
C HIS A 64 2.37 6.78 -15.31
N TYR A 65 2.39 7.91 -14.62
CA TYR A 65 1.20 8.54 -14.07
C TYR A 65 1.02 9.93 -14.71
N ALA A 66 -0.21 10.28 -15.04
CA ALA A 66 -0.61 11.64 -15.34
C ALA A 66 -1.97 11.96 -14.74
N ASN A 67 -2.12 13.16 -14.18
CA ASN A 67 -3.38 13.62 -13.56
C ASN A 67 -4.54 13.86 -14.56
N PHE A 68 -4.32 13.56 -15.84
CA PHE A 68 -5.30 13.61 -16.90
C PHE A 68 -5.60 12.21 -17.47
N GLY A 69 -5.60 11.20 -16.61
CA GLY A 69 -6.13 9.86 -16.92
C GLY A 69 -5.10 8.81 -17.32
N VAL A 70 -3.80 9.12 -17.31
CA VAL A 70 -2.77 8.11 -17.59
C VAL A 70 -2.38 7.40 -16.30
N ARG A 71 -2.64 6.11 -16.22
CA ARG A 71 -2.13 5.22 -15.18
C ARG A 71 -1.63 3.96 -15.85
N LYS A 72 -0.32 3.86 -16.02
CA LYS A 72 0.31 2.85 -16.86
C LYS A 72 1.50 2.22 -16.16
N ILE A 73 1.60 0.90 -16.29
CA ILE A 73 2.79 0.15 -15.87
C ILE A 73 3.26 -0.75 -17.00
N ALA A 74 4.56 -1.05 -17.03
CA ALA A 74 5.11 -2.06 -17.92
C ALA A 74 6.23 -2.84 -17.25
N VAL A 75 6.25 -4.15 -17.51
CA VAL A 75 7.16 -5.11 -16.90
C VAL A 75 7.96 -5.81 -18.00
N ARG A 76 9.28 -5.76 -17.87
CA ARG A 76 10.21 -6.48 -18.72
C ARG A 76 10.34 -7.93 -18.27
N LEU A 77 10.14 -8.85 -19.22
CA LEU A 77 10.28 -10.29 -19.01
C LEU A 77 11.31 -10.84 -20.01
N PRO A 78 12.61 -10.90 -19.66
CA PRO A 78 13.68 -11.29 -20.59
C PRO A 78 13.55 -12.72 -21.14
N ALA A 79 12.97 -13.63 -20.36
CA ALA A 79 12.71 -15.02 -20.75
C ALA A 79 11.29 -15.23 -21.34
N GLY A 80 10.49 -14.16 -21.45
CA GLY A 80 9.09 -14.22 -21.88
C GLY A 80 8.13 -14.44 -20.72
N LEU A 81 6.82 -14.48 -21.03
CA LEU A 81 5.80 -14.84 -20.04
C LEU A 81 6.03 -16.28 -19.58
N PRO A 82 6.20 -16.54 -18.28
CA PRO A 82 6.47 -17.87 -17.75
C PRO A 82 5.20 -18.71 -17.60
N PHE A 83 4.23 -18.51 -18.50
CA PHE A 83 2.95 -19.18 -18.52
C PHE A 83 2.74 -19.83 -19.89
N PRO A 84 2.11 -21.00 -19.97
CA PRO A 84 1.63 -21.55 -21.24
C PRO A 84 0.67 -20.57 -21.92
N ALA A 85 0.63 -20.57 -23.25
CA ALA A 85 -0.29 -19.73 -24.01
C ALA A 85 -1.75 -19.93 -23.59
N SER A 86 -2.14 -21.18 -23.29
CA SER A 86 -3.47 -21.53 -22.80
C SER A 86 -3.84 -20.93 -21.44
N VAL A 87 -2.87 -20.53 -20.63
CA VAL A 87 -3.12 -19.91 -19.32
C VAL A 87 -3.20 -18.40 -19.49
N TRP A 88 -2.15 -17.77 -20.04
CA TRP A 88 -2.11 -16.29 -20.06
C TRP A 88 -3.11 -15.67 -21.05
N SER A 89 -3.55 -16.40 -22.10
CA SER A 89 -4.51 -15.88 -23.08
C SER A 89 -5.90 -15.59 -22.50
N ASP A 90 -6.26 -16.22 -21.38
CA ASP A 90 -7.54 -15.96 -20.74
C ASP A 90 -7.56 -14.57 -20.07
N TYR A 91 -6.41 -14.14 -19.55
CA TYR A 91 -6.23 -12.88 -18.83
C TYR A 91 -5.77 -11.72 -19.74
N VAL A 92 -4.81 -11.96 -20.64
CA VAL A 92 -4.23 -10.92 -21.50
C VAL A 92 -5.03 -10.86 -22.80
N ARG A 93 -5.98 -9.91 -22.86
CA ARG A 93 -6.85 -9.63 -24.02
C ARG A 93 -6.69 -8.18 -24.48
N GLU A 94 -7.29 -7.82 -25.62
CA GLU A 94 -7.03 -6.55 -26.35
C GLU A 94 -7.45 -5.22 -25.68
N ASN A 95 -7.70 -5.14 -24.38
CA ASN A 95 -8.10 -3.88 -23.72
C ASN A 95 -7.18 -3.59 -22.52
N GLY A 96 -6.22 -2.68 -22.68
CA GLY A 96 -5.34 -2.22 -21.62
C GLY A 96 -4.16 -3.14 -21.27
N LEU A 97 -4.34 -4.47 -21.21
CA LEU A 97 -3.27 -5.43 -20.89
C LEU A 97 -2.72 -6.12 -22.15
N THR A 98 -1.51 -5.75 -22.57
CA THR A 98 -0.90 -6.20 -23.83
C THR A 98 0.46 -6.86 -23.60
N GLN A 99 0.77 -7.87 -24.42
CA GLN A 99 2.08 -8.51 -24.43
C GLN A 99 2.79 -8.25 -25.76
N LYS A 100 3.96 -7.62 -25.69
CA LYS A 100 4.80 -7.35 -26.86
C LYS A 100 6.07 -8.18 -26.82
N LYS A 101 6.14 -9.20 -27.68
CA LYS A 101 7.35 -10.03 -27.85
C LYS A 101 8.50 -9.22 -28.42
N ASP A 102 9.71 -9.65 -28.09
CA ASP A 102 10.92 -9.14 -28.72
C ASP A 102 11.02 -9.60 -30.17
N LEU A 103 11.68 -8.81 -31.01
CA LEU A 103 11.98 -9.19 -32.39
C LEU A 103 12.88 -10.44 -32.46
N LYS A 104 13.66 -10.70 -31.41
CA LYS A 104 14.58 -11.84 -31.30
C LYS A 104 14.54 -12.39 -29.88
N GLY A 105 14.56 -13.71 -29.75
CA GLY A 105 14.58 -14.41 -28.46
C GLY A 105 13.19 -14.68 -27.89
N LYS A 106 13.15 -15.19 -26.64
CA LYS A 106 11.91 -15.51 -25.92
C LYS A 106 11.33 -14.31 -25.15
N GLY A 107 12.08 -13.21 -25.02
CA GLY A 107 11.71 -12.07 -24.19
C GLY A 107 10.50 -11.27 -24.68
N GLY A 108 9.95 -10.46 -23.78
CA GLY A 108 8.87 -9.52 -24.10
C GLY A 108 8.67 -8.45 -23.03
N ILE A 109 7.68 -7.60 -23.27
CA ILE A 109 7.19 -6.58 -22.33
C ILE A 109 5.70 -6.83 -22.14
N LEU A 110 5.27 -6.92 -20.88
CA LEU A 110 3.86 -6.91 -20.51
C LEU A 110 3.50 -5.48 -20.10
N THR A 111 2.50 -4.88 -20.72
CA THR A 111 2.10 -3.49 -20.47
C THR A 111 0.64 -3.47 -20.07
N LEU A 112 0.33 -2.74 -19.00
CA LEU A 112 -1.01 -2.44 -18.54
C LEU A 112 -1.23 -0.92 -18.66
N ASP A 113 -2.20 -0.53 -19.48
CA ASP A 113 -2.48 0.85 -19.88
C ASP A 113 -3.99 1.01 -20.16
N PRO A 114 -4.86 0.83 -19.14
CA PRO A 114 -6.31 1.03 -19.29
C PRO A 114 -6.63 2.50 -19.53
N PHE A 115 -7.68 2.76 -20.32
CA PHE A 115 -8.14 4.12 -20.59
C PHE A 115 -9.07 4.65 -19.49
N HIS A 116 -8.81 5.88 -19.04
CA HIS A 116 -9.66 6.66 -18.12
C HIS A 116 -9.76 8.11 -18.61
N GLU A 117 -10.95 8.73 -18.52
CA GLU A 117 -11.04 10.16 -18.82
C GLU A 117 -10.40 11.01 -17.72
N PRO A 118 -9.91 12.23 -18.07
CA PRO A 118 -9.37 13.15 -17.07
C PRO A 118 -10.37 13.48 -15.96
N GLY A 119 -9.99 13.20 -14.71
CA GLY A 119 -10.78 13.51 -13.52
C GLY A 119 -11.66 12.38 -12.99
N ASP A 120 -11.67 11.22 -13.64
CA ASP A 120 -12.46 10.07 -13.17
C ASP A 120 -11.81 9.35 -11.99
N LEU A 121 -10.49 9.33 -11.96
CA LEU A 121 -9.73 8.76 -10.87
C LEU A 121 -9.14 9.89 -10.01
N GLU A 122 -9.07 9.66 -8.71
CA GLU A 122 -8.48 10.64 -7.77
C GLU A 122 -7.00 10.92 -8.09
N ASP A 123 -6.53 12.13 -7.78
CA ASP A 123 -5.13 12.47 -8.00
C ASP A 123 -4.21 11.74 -7.01
N ILE A 124 -3.09 11.21 -7.51
CA ILE A 124 -2.08 10.53 -6.71
C ILE A 124 -0.95 11.51 -6.43
N TRP A 125 -0.73 11.80 -5.15
CA TRP A 125 0.31 12.74 -4.70
C TRP A 125 1.73 12.16 -4.80
N SER A 126 1.88 10.85 -4.54
CA SER A 126 3.17 10.15 -4.53
C SER A 126 3.18 8.93 -5.48
N PRO A 127 3.09 9.10 -6.82
CA PRO A 127 3.03 7.97 -7.73
C PRO A 127 4.27 7.06 -7.68
N GLY A 128 5.41 7.58 -7.23
CA GLY A 128 6.65 6.82 -7.06
C GLY A 128 6.58 5.73 -5.99
N GLU A 129 5.66 5.81 -5.02
CA GLU A 129 5.49 4.79 -3.97
C GLU A 129 5.03 3.45 -4.57
N TYR A 130 4.27 3.47 -5.68
CA TYR A 130 3.80 2.27 -6.36
C TYR A 130 4.85 1.54 -7.20
N LEU A 131 6.06 2.08 -7.35
CA LEU A 131 7.11 1.40 -8.12
C LEU A 131 7.51 0.06 -7.50
N ASP A 132 7.56 0.01 -6.17
CA ASP A 132 7.92 -1.23 -5.46
C ASP A 132 6.81 -2.29 -5.64
N ASP A 133 5.54 -1.89 -5.69
CA ASP A 133 4.43 -2.80 -6.03
C ASP A 133 4.57 -3.35 -7.46
N VAL A 134 4.98 -2.53 -8.44
CA VAL A 134 5.23 -3.01 -9.80
C VAL A 134 6.41 -3.99 -9.85
N VAL A 135 7.43 -3.78 -9.00
CA VAL A 135 8.54 -4.74 -8.82
C VAL A 135 8.02 -6.06 -8.25
N GLU A 136 7.14 -6.03 -7.24
CA GLU A 136 6.54 -7.23 -6.67
C GLU A 136 5.68 -7.99 -7.68
N ILE A 137 4.85 -7.29 -8.48
CA ILE A 137 4.13 -7.90 -9.60
C ILE A 137 5.09 -8.61 -10.56
N ARG A 138 6.22 -7.98 -10.90
CA ARG A 138 7.24 -8.61 -11.74
C ARG A 138 7.79 -9.87 -11.09
N ASN A 139 8.08 -9.85 -9.78
CA ASN A 139 8.63 -10.99 -9.07
C ASN A 139 7.66 -12.18 -9.08
N HIS A 140 6.38 -11.93 -8.78
CA HIS A 140 5.31 -12.93 -8.87
C HIS A 140 5.14 -13.46 -10.31
N LEU A 141 5.14 -12.57 -11.31
CA LEU A 141 5.09 -12.97 -12.72
C LEU A 141 6.27 -13.90 -13.04
N VAL A 142 7.50 -13.50 -12.74
CA VAL A 142 8.72 -14.30 -13.00
C VAL A 142 8.70 -15.63 -12.25
N ALA A 143 8.11 -15.69 -11.05
CA ALA A 143 7.91 -16.92 -10.29
C ALA A 143 6.88 -17.87 -10.93
N GLY A 144 6.06 -17.38 -11.87
CA GLY A 144 5.00 -18.16 -12.51
C GLY A 144 3.72 -18.22 -11.68
N ASP A 145 3.48 -17.21 -10.83
CA ASP A 145 2.25 -17.08 -10.05
C ASP A 145 1.12 -16.53 -10.94
N PRO A 146 0.06 -17.30 -11.25
CA PRO A 146 -1.01 -16.82 -12.12
C PRO A 146 -1.95 -15.82 -11.43
N ARG A 147 -1.90 -15.69 -10.09
CA ARG A 147 -2.75 -14.74 -9.35
C ARG A 147 -2.50 -13.30 -9.76
N VAL A 148 -1.27 -12.94 -10.08
CA VAL A 148 -0.96 -11.59 -10.59
C VAL A 148 -1.45 -11.35 -12.02
N LEU A 149 -1.66 -12.39 -12.84
CA LEU A 149 -2.34 -12.21 -14.12
C LEU A 149 -3.82 -11.87 -13.91
N TYR A 150 -4.47 -12.47 -12.92
CA TYR A 150 -5.84 -12.14 -12.54
C TYR A 150 -5.93 -10.69 -12.03
N LEU A 151 -5.01 -10.27 -11.16
CA LEU A 151 -4.93 -8.89 -10.68
C LEU A 151 -4.76 -7.89 -11.83
N LEU A 152 -3.82 -8.14 -12.75
CA LEU A 152 -3.63 -7.28 -13.91
C LEU A 152 -4.85 -7.26 -14.83
N TRP A 153 -5.58 -8.38 -14.93
CA TRP A 153 -6.86 -8.44 -15.63
C TRP A 153 -7.92 -7.56 -14.97
N LEU A 154 -8.03 -7.54 -13.63
CA LEU A 154 -8.95 -6.65 -12.92
C LEU A 154 -8.67 -5.19 -13.27
N CYS A 155 -7.41 -4.77 -13.19
CA CYS A 155 -7.02 -3.40 -13.55
C CYS A 155 -7.34 -3.08 -15.02
N ALA A 156 -7.17 -4.04 -15.93
CA ALA A 156 -7.49 -3.90 -17.34
C ALA A 156 -9.01 -3.96 -17.63
N ALA A 157 -9.79 -4.61 -16.76
CA ALA A 157 -11.24 -4.65 -16.83
C ALA A 157 -11.87 -3.34 -16.35
N ASN A 158 -11.17 -2.58 -15.50
CA ASN A 158 -11.53 -1.22 -15.11
C ASN A 158 -11.32 -0.16 -16.20
N ASP A 159 -11.01 -0.58 -17.43
CA ASP A 159 -10.91 0.30 -18.59
C ASP A 159 -12.30 0.79 -19.01
N GLN A 160 -12.51 2.11 -19.06
CA GLN A 160 -13.82 2.70 -19.38
C GLN A 160 -14.26 2.52 -20.83
N SER A 161 -13.30 2.27 -21.72
CA SER A 161 -13.61 1.94 -23.12
C SER A 161 -14.06 0.48 -23.27
N ALA A 162 -13.89 -0.35 -22.24
CA ALA A 162 -14.32 -1.74 -22.23
C ALA A 162 -15.81 -1.91 -21.91
N SER A 163 -16.38 -3.04 -22.35
CA SER A 163 -17.75 -3.41 -21.97
C SER A 163 -17.81 -3.84 -20.50
N PRO A 164 -18.81 -3.37 -19.73
CA PRO A 164 -18.99 -3.77 -18.33
C PRO A 164 -19.41 -5.24 -18.18
N ASP A 165 -20.00 -5.84 -19.23
CA ASP A 165 -20.42 -7.25 -19.27
C ASP A 165 -19.25 -8.20 -19.57
N ARG A 166 -18.02 -7.77 -19.32
CA ARG A 166 -16.84 -8.60 -19.51
C ARG A 166 -16.88 -9.76 -18.51
N ASN A 167 -16.85 -10.96 -19.04
CA ASN A 167 -16.79 -12.17 -18.23
C ASN A 167 -15.44 -12.31 -17.55
N GLU A 168 -15.50 -12.71 -16.29
CA GLU A 168 -14.37 -13.06 -15.45
C GLU A 168 -13.60 -14.27 -16.03
N PRO A 169 -12.26 -14.21 -16.12
CA PRO A 169 -11.43 -15.35 -16.49
C PRO A 169 -11.43 -16.39 -15.35
N PRO A 170 -10.85 -17.58 -15.57
CA PRO A 170 -10.68 -18.55 -14.50
C PRO A 170 -9.97 -17.92 -13.28
N VAL A 171 -10.54 -18.10 -12.09
CA VAL A 171 -10.02 -17.55 -10.84
C VAL A 171 -8.95 -18.49 -10.29
N PRO A 172 -7.70 -18.04 -10.10
CA PRO A 172 -6.64 -18.86 -9.52
C PRO A 172 -6.83 -19.04 -8.01
N GLY A 173 -6.53 -20.24 -7.53
CA GLY A 173 -6.64 -20.57 -6.11
C GLY A 173 -5.68 -19.76 -5.25
N GLY A 174 -6.11 -19.40 -4.05
CA GLY A 174 -5.34 -18.56 -3.11
C GLY A 174 -5.27 -17.07 -3.49
N LEU A 175 -6.23 -16.56 -4.27
CA LEU A 175 -6.25 -15.18 -4.75
C LEU A 175 -6.29 -14.14 -3.61
N ALA A 176 -7.03 -14.41 -2.53
CA ALA A 176 -7.14 -13.50 -1.39
C ALA A 176 -5.79 -13.18 -0.73
N GLU A 177 -4.82 -14.10 -0.79
CA GLU A 177 -3.49 -13.90 -0.21
C GLU A 177 -2.64 -12.89 -0.99
N CYS A 178 -3.01 -12.56 -2.24
CA CYS A 178 -2.36 -11.50 -2.99
C CYS A 178 -2.74 -10.09 -2.50
N LEU A 179 -3.74 -9.98 -1.62
CA LEU A 179 -4.14 -8.70 -1.05
C LEU A 179 -2.97 -8.04 -0.31
N ASP A 180 -2.22 -8.80 0.49
CA ASP A 180 -1.12 -8.28 1.30
C ASP A 180 0.10 -7.88 0.46
N SER A 181 0.39 -8.61 -0.63
CA SER A 181 1.60 -8.38 -1.44
C SER A 181 1.41 -7.49 -2.65
N CYS A 182 0.19 -7.42 -3.20
CA CYS A 182 -0.09 -6.75 -4.47
C CYS A 182 -1.32 -5.84 -4.42
N GLY A 183 -2.03 -5.77 -3.30
CA GLY A 183 -3.29 -5.03 -3.17
C GLY A 183 -3.16 -3.53 -3.43
N ALA A 184 -2.05 -2.91 -3.02
CA ALA A 184 -1.81 -1.47 -3.21
C ALA A 184 -1.84 -1.05 -4.69
N LEU A 185 -1.38 -1.92 -5.60
CA LEU A 185 -1.43 -1.61 -7.03
C LEU A 185 -2.86 -1.46 -7.57
N LEU A 186 -3.85 -2.10 -6.96
CA LEU A 186 -5.26 -1.93 -7.36
C LEU A 186 -5.72 -0.49 -7.15
N GLU A 187 -5.32 0.15 -6.06
CA GLU A 187 -5.61 1.56 -5.78
C GLU A 187 -5.00 2.49 -6.82
N PHE A 188 -3.77 2.16 -7.29
CA PHE A 188 -3.15 2.85 -8.41
C PHE A 188 -3.99 2.75 -9.68
N PHE A 189 -4.86 1.76 -9.86
CA PHE A 189 -5.80 1.69 -10.98
C PHE A 189 -7.24 2.07 -10.62
N GLY A 190 -7.45 2.64 -9.42
CA GLY A 190 -8.76 3.11 -8.96
C GLY A 190 -9.70 1.99 -8.51
N LEU A 191 -9.15 0.82 -8.16
CA LEU A 191 -9.91 -0.31 -7.62
C LEU A 191 -9.70 -0.42 -6.12
N ASP A 192 -10.76 -0.76 -5.40
CA ASP A 192 -10.66 -1.12 -3.99
C ASP A 192 -9.99 -2.49 -3.84
N PRO A 193 -8.97 -2.65 -2.99
CA PRO A 193 -8.28 -3.93 -2.78
C PRO A 193 -9.22 -5.10 -2.40
N LEU A 194 -10.37 -4.83 -1.77
CA LEU A 194 -11.37 -5.85 -1.43
C LEU A 194 -11.97 -6.54 -2.65
N ILE A 195 -11.77 -6.04 -3.87
CA ILE A 195 -12.15 -6.75 -5.10
C ILE A 195 -11.46 -8.12 -5.20
N LEU A 196 -10.25 -8.28 -4.64
CA LEU A 196 -9.60 -9.58 -4.56
C LEU A 196 -10.33 -10.54 -3.62
N VAL A 197 -10.91 -10.02 -2.53
CA VAL A 197 -11.72 -10.81 -1.61
C VAL A 197 -13.00 -11.25 -2.31
N ALA A 198 -13.71 -10.32 -2.96
CA ALA A 198 -14.91 -10.64 -3.77
C ALA A 198 -14.60 -11.69 -4.86
N ALA A 199 -13.51 -11.48 -5.60
CA ALA A 199 -13.06 -12.41 -6.62
C ALA A 199 -12.70 -13.79 -6.06
N SER A 200 -12.16 -13.86 -4.84
CA SER A 200 -11.76 -15.11 -4.20
C SER A 200 -12.92 -15.94 -3.64
N GLU A 201 -14.14 -15.39 -3.56
CA GLU A 201 -15.32 -16.15 -3.15
C GLU A 201 -15.52 -17.34 -4.10
N ASP A 202 -15.68 -18.53 -3.53
CA ASP A 202 -15.78 -19.82 -4.24
C ASP A 202 -14.55 -20.22 -5.06
N ALA A 203 -13.43 -19.50 -4.93
CA ALA A 203 -12.16 -19.88 -5.53
C ALA A 203 -11.50 -21.05 -4.76
N PRO A 204 -10.69 -21.89 -5.43
CA PRO A 204 -9.93 -22.92 -4.76
C PRO A 204 -9.00 -22.34 -3.69
N ALA A 205 -8.70 -23.13 -2.66
CA ALA A 205 -7.64 -22.80 -1.72
C ALA A 205 -6.28 -22.73 -2.44
N LEU A 206 -5.32 -22.04 -1.80
CA LEU A 206 -3.94 -22.06 -2.27
C LEU A 206 -3.46 -23.52 -2.41
N PRO A 207 -2.88 -23.91 -3.54
CA PRO A 207 -2.26 -25.23 -3.65
C PRO A 207 -1.14 -25.34 -2.62
N ALA A 208 -0.97 -26.53 -2.03
CA ALA A 208 0.21 -26.81 -1.22
C ALA A 208 1.44 -26.67 -2.13
N GLN A 209 2.15 -25.56 -2.02
CA GLN A 209 3.39 -25.37 -2.76
C GLN A 209 4.50 -26.14 -2.07
N GLU A 210 5.22 -26.97 -2.83
CA GLU A 210 6.50 -27.50 -2.38
C GLU A 210 7.45 -26.33 -2.10
N ASP A 211 8.25 -26.46 -1.05
CA ASP A 211 9.24 -25.47 -0.66
C ASP A 211 10.15 -25.15 -1.86
N LEU A 212 10.26 -23.86 -2.20
CA LEU A 212 11.08 -23.40 -3.30
C LEU A 212 12.54 -23.85 -3.13
N GLU A 213 13.02 -23.89 -1.88
CA GLU A 213 14.38 -24.30 -1.59
C GLU A 213 14.60 -25.78 -1.94
N GLN A 214 13.67 -26.66 -1.58
CA GLN A 214 13.70 -28.09 -1.92
C GLN A 214 13.62 -28.34 -3.43
N ARG A 215 12.79 -27.55 -4.14
CA ARG A 215 12.68 -27.63 -5.61
C ARG A 215 13.97 -27.20 -6.30
N VAL A 216 14.55 -26.09 -5.84
CA VAL A 216 15.83 -25.60 -6.36
C VAL A 216 16.93 -26.62 -6.06
N GLU A 217 16.96 -27.20 -4.88
CA GLU A 217 17.92 -28.25 -4.50
C GLU A 217 17.81 -29.47 -5.43
N ALA A 218 16.61 -30.04 -5.58
CA ALA A 218 16.37 -31.19 -6.45
C ALA A 218 16.76 -30.91 -7.91
N TYR A 219 16.46 -29.71 -8.42
CA TYR A 219 16.83 -29.29 -9.77
C TYR A 219 18.35 -29.13 -9.95
N VAL A 220 19.03 -28.56 -8.95
CA VAL A 220 20.49 -28.41 -8.95
C VAL A 220 21.18 -29.76 -8.87
N GLU A 221 20.67 -30.69 -8.05
CA GLU A 221 21.19 -32.06 -7.93
C GLU A 221 21.02 -32.88 -9.22
N ALA A 222 20.02 -32.56 -10.04
CA ALA A 222 19.81 -33.21 -11.34
C ALA A 222 20.85 -32.83 -12.40
N PHE A 223 21.65 -31.76 -12.19
CA PHE A 223 22.65 -31.34 -13.17
C PHE A 223 23.83 -32.30 -13.27
N SER A 224 24.22 -32.59 -14.52
CA SER A 224 25.51 -33.25 -14.75
C SER A 224 26.68 -32.33 -14.41
N ASP A 225 27.81 -32.93 -14.07
CA ASP A 225 29.09 -32.24 -13.82
C ASP A 225 29.48 -31.29 -14.96
N ARG A 226 29.13 -31.64 -16.19
CA ARG A 226 29.35 -30.84 -17.40
C ARG A 226 28.43 -29.62 -17.45
N GLU A 227 27.15 -29.79 -17.11
CA GLU A 227 26.16 -28.71 -17.10
C GLU A 227 26.44 -27.70 -16.00
N SER A 228 26.77 -28.16 -14.79
CA SER A 228 27.17 -27.29 -13.68
C SER A 228 28.40 -26.45 -14.06
N LYS A 229 29.45 -27.07 -14.61
CA LYS A 229 30.63 -26.35 -15.11
C LYS A 229 30.32 -25.41 -16.27
N ARG A 230 29.31 -25.72 -17.10
CA ARG A 230 28.85 -24.83 -18.18
C ARG A 230 28.16 -23.61 -17.59
N LEU A 231 27.20 -23.78 -16.68
CA LEU A 231 26.46 -22.69 -16.04
C LEU A 231 27.38 -21.77 -15.24
N LEU A 232 28.32 -22.32 -14.47
CA LEU A 232 29.31 -21.52 -13.73
C LEU A 232 30.18 -20.67 -14.66
N ARG A 233 30.61 -21.21 -15.81
CA ARG A 233 31.35 -20.41 -16.80
C ARG A 233 30.49 -19.28 -17.38
N ARG A 234 29.21 -19.56 -17.68
CA ARG A 234 28.28 -18.54 -18.16
C ARG A 234 28.08 -17.44 -17.12
N LEU A 235 27.90 -17.79 -15.85
CA LEU A 235 27.74 -16.82 -14.76
C LEU A 235 28.94 -15.86 -14.62
N LEU A 236 30.15 -16.33 -14.94
CA LEU A 236 31.38 -15.53 -14.85
C LEU A 236 31.66 -14.66 -16.09
N VAL A 237 31.08 -15.00 -17.25
CA VAL A 237 31.38 -14.35 -18.55
C VAL A 237 30.21 -13.53 -19.06
N GLU A 238 29.00 -14.05 -18.89
CA GLU A 238 27.74 -13.45 -19.31
C GLU A 238 27.14 -12.62 -18.17
N ASP A 239 26.01 -12.01 -18.47
CA ASP A 239 25.21 -11.27 -17.50
C ASP A 239 24.51 -12.23 -16.53
N ALA A 240 24.92 -12.19 -15.25
CA ALA A 240 24.39 -13.09 -14.22
C ALA A 240 22.87 -12.99 -14.06
N ALA A 241 22.27 -11.82 -14.29
CA ALA A 241 20.82 -11.64 -14.24
C ALA A 241 20.12 -12.43 -15.35
N VAL A 242 20.67 -12.39 -16.57
CA VAL A 242 20.15 -13.14 -17.72
C VAL A 242 20.30 -14.65 -17.48
N VAL A 243 21.45 -15.08 -16.98
CA VAL A 243 21.69 -16.49 -16.66
C VAL A 243 20.71 -16.98 -15.59
N LYS A 244 20.48 -16.20 -14.53
CA LYS A 244 19.49 -16.51 -13.49
C LYS A 244 18.07 -16.62 -14.08
N ALA A 245 17.66 -15.65 -14.90
CA ALA A 245 16.32 -15.65 -15.52
C ALA A 245 16.10 -16.88 -16.43
N GLU A 246 17.12 -17.27 -17.20
CA GLU A 246 17.08 -18.48 -18.02
C GLU A 246 17.03 -19.76 -17.18
N MET A 247 17.79 -19.83 -16.07
CA MET A 247 17.78 -20.98 -15.16
C MET A 247 16.41 -21.14 -14.48
N LEU A 248 15.80 -20.05 -14.02
CA LEU A 248 14.46 -20.07 -13.46
C LEU A 248 13.42 -20.51 -14.52
N ALA A 249 13.58 -20.08 -15.78
CA ALA A 249 12.74 -20.54 -16.87
C ALA A 249 12.91 -22.03 -17.15
N ALA A 250 14.15 -22.53 -17.16
CA ALA A 250 14.43 -23.94 -17.38
C ALA A 250 13.94 -24.84 -16.23
N LEU A 251 14.05 -24.37 -14.97
CA LEU A 251 13.46 -25.04 -13.80
C LEU A 251 11.96 -25.27 -14.01
N ARG A 252 11.22 -24.20 -14.36
CA ARG A 252 9.78 -24.29 -14.64
C ARG A 252 9.44 -25.19 -15.82
N GLU A 253 10.26 -25.19 -16.88
CA GLU A 253 10.07 -26.06 -18.05
C GLU A 253 10.32 -27.54 -17.71
N SER A 254 11.12 -27.84 -16.68
CA SER A 254 11.48 -29.21 -16.27
C SER A 254 10.49 -29.88 -15.32
N GLU A 255 9.70 -29.10 -14.60
CA GLU A 255 8.73 -29.62 -13.64
C GLU A 255 7.49 -30.16 -14.38
N PRO A 256 6.90 -31.29 -13.91
CA PRO A 256 5.58 -31.69 -14.37
C PRO A 256 4.61 -30.57 -14.02
N ARG A 257 4.02 -29.94 -15.05
CA ARG A 257 3.07 -28.85 -14.89
C ARG A 257 1.90 -29.35 -14.05
N THR A 258 1.93 -29.06 -12.76
CA THR A 258 0.74 -29.13 -11.93
C THR A 258 -0.02 -27.87 -12.29
N ASP A 259 -1.12 -28.04 -13.02
CA ASP A 259 -1.97 -26.91 -13.38
C ASP A 259 -2.41 -26.24 -12.07
N TRP A 260 -2.10 -24.95 -11.93
CA TRP A 260 -2.54 -24.17 -10.78
C TRP A 260 -4.07 -24.31 -10.68
N PRO A 261 -4.64 -24.59 -9.50
CA PRO A 261 -6.07 -24.82 -9.40
C PRO A 261 -6.81 -23.54 -9.79
N THR A 262 -7.61 -23.60 -10.86
CA THR A 262 -8.43 -22.49 -11.34
C THR A 262 -9.89 -22.90 -11.43
N VAL A 263 -10.81 -21.97 -11.22
CA VAL A 263 -12.26 -22.18 -11.40
C VAL A 263 -12.87 -21.12 -12.30
N ALA A 264 -13.73 -21.52 -13.25
CA ALA A 264 -14.52 -20.57 -14.04
C ALA A 264 -15.88 -20.38 -13.36
N LEU A 265 -16.10 -19.21 -12.76
CA LEU A 265 -17.34 -18.88 -12.03
C LEU A 265 -18.39 -18.19 -12.92
N GLY A 266 -17.97 -17.65 -14.06
CA GLY A 266 -18.88 -17.06 -15.04
C GLY A 266 -19.49 -15.72 -14.62
N ARG A 267 -18.93 -15.07 -13.60
CA ARG A 267 -19.33 -13.73 -13.17
C ARG A 267 -18.89 -12.69 -14.21
N SER A 268 -19.57 -11.57 -14.24
CA SER A 268 -19.16 -10.36 -14.93
C SER A 268 -18.28 -9.49 -14.04
N PHE A 269 -17.50 -8.60 -14.64
CA PHE A 269 -16.74 -7.59 -13.89
C PHE A 269 -17.66 -6.68 -13.06
N ALA A 270 -18.85 -6.33 -13.58
CA ALA A 270 -19.84 -5.54 -12.85
C ALA A 270 -20.31 -6.24 -11.56
N GLU A 271 -20.58 -7.55 -11.60
CA GLU A 271 -20.95 -8.33 -10.41
C GLU A 271 -19.82 -8.35 -9.36
N LEU A 272 -18.54 -8.34 -9.79
CA LEU A 272 -17.41 -8.23 -8.87
C LEU A 272 -17.36 -6.87 -8.19
N LEU A 273 -17.61 -5.78 -8.93
CA LEU A 273 -17.68 -4.43 -8.35
C LEU A 273 -18.83 -4.30 -7.35
N GLU A 274 -20.03 -4.76 -7.70
CA GLU A 274 -21.19 -4.76 -6.80
C GLU A 274 -20.89 -5.56 -5.52
N ARG A 275 -20.25 -6.73 -5.64
CA ARG A 275 -19.87 -7.52 -4.47
C ARG A 275 -18.81 -6.80 -3.63
N THR A 276 -17.87 -6.11 -4.26
CA THR A 276 -16.84 -5.31 -3.59
C THR A 276 -17.47 -4.19 -2.79
N GLU A 277 -18.43 -3.44 -3.34
CA GLU A 277 -19.14 -2.38 -2.62
C GLU A 277 -19.82 -2.89 -1.35
N VAL A 278 -20.43 -4.08 -1.40
CA VAL A 278 -21.01 -4.71 -0.21
C VAL A 278 -19.95 -5.02 0.84
N LEU A 279 -18.79 -5.57 0.43
CA LEU A 279 -17.68 -5.86 1.34
C LEU A 279 -17.09 -4.58 1.95
N CYS A 280 -16.94 -3.50 1.18
CA CYS A 280 -16.50 -2.20 1.68
C CYS A 280 -17.46 -1.68 2.76
N ALA A 281 -18.78 -1.71 2.50
CA ALA A 281 -19.78 -1.27 3.47
C ALA A 281 -19.77 -2.12 4.75
N GLU A 282 -19.55 -3.44 4.64
CA GLU A 282 -19.39 -4.33 5.79
C GLU A 282 -18.12 -4.00 6.58
N HIS A 283 -17.02 -3.72 5.89
CA HIS A 283 -15.74 -3.33 6.49
C HIS A 283 -15.87 -2.01 7.28
N ASP A 284 -16.47 -0.98 6.68
CA ASP A 284 -16.68 0.33 7.31
C ASP A 284 -17.50 0.23 8.61
N VAL A 285 -18.57 -0.59 8.59
CA VAL A 285 -19.39 -0.83 9.78
C VAL A 285 -18.58 -1.55 10.87
N GLN A 286 -17.71 -2.48 10.50
CA GLN A 286 -16.83 -3.16 11.46
C GLN A 286 -15.80 -2.19 12.06
N GLU A 287 -15.14 -1.36 11.24
CA GLU A 287 -14.18 -0.36 11.71
C GLU A 287 -14.84 0.65 12.65
N GLN A 288 -16.02 1.15 12.30
CA GLN A 288 -16.75 2.08 13.16
C GLN A 288 -17.07 1.45 14.52
N ARG A 289 -17.55 0.19 14.54
CA ARG A 289 -17.82 -0.54 15.79
C ARG A 289 -16.57 -0.74 16.62
N GLN A 290 -15.44 -1.07 15.99
CA GLN A 290 -14.15 -1.23 16.68
C GLN A 290 -13.66 0.10 17.25
N GLY A 291 -13.78 1.20 16.49
CA GLY A 291 -13.45 2.56 16.93
C GLY A 291 -14.30 3.01 18.11
N GLU A 292 -15.63 2.79 18.06
CA GLU A 292 -16.55 3.08 19.15
C GLU A 292 -16.22 2.25 20.40
N ALA A 293 -15.95 0.94 20.24
CA ALA A 293 -15.57 0.07 21.34
C ALA A 293 -14.22 0.48 21.96
N ALA A 294 -13.24 0.87 21.14
CA ALA A 294 -11.95 1.38 21.61
C ALA A 294 -12.11 2.71 22.37
N ALA A 295 -12.92 3.63 21.85
CA ALA A 295 -13.23 4.90 22.51
C ALA A 295 -13.95 4.69 23.85
N GLN A 296 -14.90 3.76 23.92
CA GLN A 296 -15.58 3.39 25.17
C GLN A 296 -14.62 2.77 26.19
N ARG A 297 -13.72 1.88 25.75
CA ARG A 297 -12.70 1.26 26.63
C ARG A 297 -11.75 2.32 27.20
N GLU A 298 -11.28 3.24 26.37
CA GLU A 298 -10.41 4.33 26.84
C GLU A 298 -11.18 5.30 27.76
N ALA A 299 -12.42 5.67 27.44
CA ALA A 299 -13.26 6.48 28.32
C ALA A 299 -13.48 5.81 29.69
N ALA A 300 -13.80 4.51 29.72
CA ALA A 300 -13.95 3.74 30.95
C ALA A 300 -12.65 3.66 31.76
N LYS A 301 -11.49 3.56 31.10
CA LYS A 301 -10.18 3.58 31.75
C LYS A 301 -9.85 4.95 32.33
N GLN A 302 -10.17 6.03 31.62
CA GLN A 302 -10.00 7.40 32.14
C GLN A 302 -10.92 7.66 33.34
N GLU A 303 -12.18 7.21 33.27
CA GLU A 303 -13.13 7.35 34.36
C GLU A 303 -12.69 6.53 35.59
N ARG A 304 -12.20 5.29 35.41
CA ARG A 304 -11.60 4.52 36.53
C ARG A 304 -10.41 5.23 37.16
N LYS A 305 -9.49 5.76 36.36
CA LYS A 305 -8.36 6.56 36.87
C LYS A 305 -8.83 7.80 37.61
N ARG A 306 -9.88 8.47 37.12
CA ARG A 306 -10.50 9.62 37.76
C ARG A 306 -11.10 9.22 39.11
N GLN A 307 -11.87 8.14 39.16
CA GLN A 307 -12.46 7.63 40.41
C GLN A 307 -11.40 7.25 41.44
N ASP A 308 -10.32 6.59 41.03
CA ASP A 308 -9.23 6.25 41.94
C ASP A 308 -8.46 7.49 42.41
N ARG A 309 -8.27 8.49 41.52
CA ARG A 309 -7.75 9.80 41.89
C ARG A 309 -8.66 10.51 42.90
N MET A 310 -9.98 10.46 42.72
CA MET A 310 -10.95 11.04 43.65
C MET A 310 -10.89 10.38 45.03
N LYS A 311 -10.77 9.04 45.11
CA LYS A 311 -10.56 8.34 46.39
C LYS A 311 -9.28 8.82 47.12
N LEU A 312 -8.22 9.14 46.38
CA LEU A 312 -7.00 9.73 46.95
C LEU A 312 -7.18 11.21 47.34
N MET A 313 -8.03 11.96 46.62
CA MET A 313 -8.38 13.34 46.92
C MET A 313 -9.09 13.49 48.27
N VAL A 314 -10.04 12.61 48.57
CA VAL A 314 -10.71 12.58 49.88
C VAL A 314 -9.73 12.38 51.02
N LYS A 315 -8.74 11.49 50.85
CA LYS A 315 -7.74 11.18 51.89
C LYS A 315 -6.75 12.31 52.14
N ALA A 316 -6.47 13.17 51.15
CA ALA A 316 -5.46 14.22 51.27
C ALA A 316 -5.81 15.48 50.45
N PRO A 317 -6.88 16.23 50.79
CA PRO A 317 -7.35 17.37 49.99
C PRO A 317 -6.28 18.45 49.78
N GLN A 318 -5.51 18.78 50.82
CA GLN A 318 -4.46 19.81 50.75
C GLN A 318 -3.34 19.49 49.77
N LYS A 319 -3.04 18.20 49.52
CA LYS A 319 -2.01 17.80 48.55
C LYS A 319 -2.41 18.25 47.14
N TRP A 320 -3.66 18.06 46.78
CA TRP A 320 -4.21 18.37 45.46
C TRP A 320 -4.39 19.87 45.24
N LEU A 321 -4.74 20.63 46.29
CA LEU A 321 -4.75 22.09 46.24
C LEU A 321 -3.35 22.67 45.93
N ARG A 322 -2.30 22.13 46.57
CA ARG A 322 -0.90 22.51 46.30
C ARG A 322 -0.46 22.10 44.90
N GLU A 323 -0.94 20.97 44.39
CA GLU A 323 -0.65 20.50 43.04
C GLU A 323 -1.28 21.42 41.98
N ALA A 324 -2.54 21.85 42.18
CA ALA A 324 -3.19 22.84 41.35
C ALA A 324 -2.42 24.18 41.35
N GLU A 325 -1.91 24.64 42.51
CA GLU A 325 -1.05 25.83 42.57
C GLU A 325 0.25 25.67 41.78
N LYS A 326 0.90 24.50 41.87
CA LYS A 326 2.13 24.21 41.10
C LYS A 326 1.89 24.26 39.60
N LEU A 327 0.77 23.69 39.12
CA LEU A 327 0.41 23.74 37.71
C LEU A 327 0.18 25.19 37.24
N VAL A 328 -0.51 26.00 38.04
CA VAL A 328 -0.69 27.43 37.73
C VAL A 328 0.66 28.16 37.71
N ALA A 329 1.56 27.87 38.65
CA ALA A 329 2.88 28.48 38.70
C ALA A 329 3.78 28.10 37.51
N ALA A 330 3.64 26.87 36.99
CA ALA A 330 4.37 26.37 35.82
C ALA A 330 3.96 27.08 34.51
N ARG A 331 2.82 27.79 34.50
CA ARG A 331 2.24 28.54 33.38
C ARG A 331 1.90 27.68 32.16
N GLY A 332 1.04 28.22 31.30
CA GLY A 332 0.64 27.60 30.03
C GLY A 332 -0.81 27.11 30.04
N THR A 333 -1.46 27.20 28.87
CA THR A 333 -2.90 26.95 28.72
C THR A 333 -3.32 25.55 29.14
N ARG A 334 -2.50 24.53 28.85
CA ARG A 334 -2.73 23.14 29.30
C ARG A 334 -2.67 23.02 30.82
N ASN A 335 -1.72 23.69 31.47
CA ASN A 335 -1.55 23.64 32.92
C ASN A 335 -2.69 24.36 33.66
N TYR A 336 -3.21 25.46 33.11
CA TYR A 336 -4.38 26.14 33.68
C TYR A 336 -5.65 25.30 33.60
N LYS A 337 -5.85 24.59 32.48
CA LYS A 337 -6.98 23.65 32.33
C LYS A 337 -6.86 22.50 33.32
N ALA A 338 -5.68 21.87 33.42
CA ALA A 338 -5.44 20.78 34.37
C ALA A 338 -5.62 21.20 35.84
N ALA A 339 -5.21 22.42 36.20
CA ALA A 339 -5.45 22.95 37.55
C ALA A 339 -6.95 23.11 37.86
N ALA A 340 -7.74 23.61 36.90
CA ALA A 340 -9.18 23.72 37.05
C ALA A 340 -9.87 22.35 37.12
N GLU A 341 -9.41 21.36 36.34
CA GLU A 341 -9.88 19.97 36.40
C GLU A 341 -9.60 19.34 37.78
N ILE A 342 -8.41 19.51 38.34
CA ILE A 342 -8.07 19.02 39.70
C ILE A 342 -9.01 19.60 40.75
N LEU A 343 -9.31 20.91 40.68
CA LEU A 343 -10.21 21.56 41.63
C LEU A 343 -11.67 21.11 41.44
N SER A 344 -12.12 20.88 40.21
CA SER A 344 -13.45 20.32 39.95
C SER A 344 -13.59 18.91 40.50
N ASP A 345 -12.60 18.05 40.23
CA ASP A 345 -12.59 16.68 40.75
C ASP A 345 -12.49 16.64 42.27
N LEU A 346 -11.73 17.55 42.89
CA LEU A 346 -11.65 17.65 44.35
C LEU A 346 -12.99 18.08 44.96
N ARG A 347 -13.70 19.02 44.32
CA ARG A 347 -15.05 19.44 44.75
C ARG A 347 -16.02 18.27 44.72
N GLU A 348 -16.02 17.51 43.63
CA GLU A 348 -16.87 16.32 43.47
C GLU A 348 -16.46 15.18 44.43
N ALA A 349 -15.16 14.99 44.68
CA ALA A 349 -14.65 13.94 45.54
C ALA A 349 -14.99 14.17 47.02
N VAL A 350 -14.82 15.40 47.51
CA VAL A 350 -15.15 15.77 48.90
C VAL A 350 -16.67 15.87 49.07
N GLY A 351 -17.38 16.39 48.07
CA GLY A 351 -18.83 16.53 48.08
C GLY A 351 -19.36 17.57 49.07
N GLY A 352 -20.66 17.81 49.02
CA GLY A 352 -21.37 18.71 49.95
C GLY A 352 -20.93 20.18 49.88
N GLU A 353 -21.27 20.94 50.93
CA GLU A 353 -20.88 22.35 51.06
C GLU A 353 -19.37 22.52 51.31
N GLU A 354 -18.76 21.58 52.04
CA GLU A 354 -17.33 21.61 52.37
C GLU A 354 -16.44 21.54 51.12
N GLY A 355 -16.75 20.63 50.19
CA GLY A 355 -16.04 20.54 48.91
C GLY A 355 -16.19 21.79 48.04
N ALA A 356 -17.38 22.40 48.03
CA ALA A 356 -17.65 23.63 47.29
C ALA A 356 -16.92 24.83 47.90
N GLU A 357 -16.88 24.94 49.23
CA GLU A 357 -16.22 26.04 49.94
C GLU A 357 -14.70 26.00 49.74
N ILE A 358 -14.07 24.85 49.99
CA ILE A 358 -12.61 24.69 49.88
C ILE A 358 -12.13 25.00 48.46
N THR A 359 -12.85 24.53 47.44
CA THR A 359 -12.44 24.71 46.04
C THR A 359 -12.73 26.11 45.50
N ARG A 360 -13.84 26.76 45.90
CA ARG A 360 -14.12 28.17 45.56
C ARG A 360 -13.16 29.13 46.24
N MET A 361 -12.86 28.93 47.53
CA MET A 361 -11.87 29.73 48.25
C MET A 361 -10.51 29.64 47.57
N HIS A 362 -10.09 28.44 47.18
CA HIS A 362 -8.80 28.23 46.51
C HIS A 362 -8.77 28.80 45.09
N ALA A 363 -9.86 28.64 44.32
CA ALA A 363 -9.98 29.24 42.99
C ALA A 363 -9.97 30.78 43.03
N ALA A 364 -10.64 31.39 44.02
CA ALA A 364 -10.61 32.83 44.25
C ALA A 364 -9.21 33.32 44.67
N HIS A 365 -8.51 32.55 45.52
CA HIS A 365 -7.12 32.82 45.88
C HIS A 365 -6.20 32.81 44.64
N LEU A 366 -6.30 31.78 43.79
CA LEU A 366 -5.53 31.66 42.55
C LEU A 366 -5.81 32.82 41.58
N ALA A 367 -7.09 33.21 41.43
CA ALA A 367 -7.48 34.33 40.56
C ALA A 367 -6.97 35.69 41.07
N LYS A 368 -6.96 35.89 42.40
CA LYS A 368 -6.43 37.10 43.04
C LYS A 368 -4.91 37.18 42.97
N LYS A 369 -4.23 36.05 43.17
CA LYS A 369 -2.76 35.93 43.08
C LYS A 369 -2.24 36.12 41.66
N HIS A 370 -3.05 35.77 40.65
CA HIS A 370 -2.68 35.86 39.25
C HIS A 370 -3.68 36.70 38.43
N PRO A 371 -3.70 38.03 38.62
CA PRO A 371 -4.72 38.90 38.04
C PRO A 371 -4.69 38.98 36.51
N THR A 372 -3.55 38.71 35.89
CA THR A 372 -3.34 38.79 34.42
C THR A 372 -3.55 37.47 33.68
N LEU A 373 -3.79 36.35 34.38
CA LEU A 373 -3.96 35.03 33.75
C LEU A 373 -5.42 34.79 33.31
N ASN A 374 -5.81 35.40 32.18
CA ASN A 374 -7.19 35.33 31.68
C ASN A 374 -7.65 33.92 31.30
N HIS A 375 -6.77 33.08 30.73
CA HIS A 375 -7.09 31.68 30.39
C HIS A 375 -7.33 30.80 31.63
N LEU A 376 -6.67 31.11 32.76
CA LEU A 376 -6.93 30.44 34.04
C LEU A 376 -8.32 30.81 34.56
N LYS A 377 -8.66 32.10 34.59
CA LYS A 377 -10.00 32.56 35.02
C LYS A 377 -11.10 31.97 34.15
N SER A 378 -10.89 31.95 32.83
CA SER A 378 -11.82 31.32 31.88
C SER A 378 -12.00 29.82 32.15
N SER A 379 -10.91 29.10 32.43
CA SER A 379 -10.97 27.66 32.75
C SER A 379 -11.68 27.41 34.08
N LEU A 380 -11.40 28.19 35.13
CA LEU A 380 -12.07 28.08 36.43
C LEU A 380 -13.57 28.38 36.33
N ARG A 381 -13.99 29.38 35.53
CA ARG A 381 -15.40 29.66 35.25
C ARG A 381 -16.08 28.53 34.49
N LYS A 382 -15.38 27.92 33.52
CA LYS A 382 -15.91 26.77 32.76
C LYS A 382 -16.31 25.60 33.66
N TYR A 383 -15.57 25.37 34.74
CA TYR A 383 -15.89 24.37 35.76
C TYR A 383 -16.77 24.91 36.91
N GLY A 384 -17.30 26.13 36.82
CA GLY A 384 -18.15 26.75 37.85
C GLY A 384 -17.46 26.95 39.21
N LEU A 385 -16.15 27.16 39.21
CA LEU A 385 -15.34 27.40 40.43
C LEU A 385 -15.21 28.89 40.76
N LEU A 386 -15.56 29.76 39.81
CA LEU A 386 -15.61 31.21 39.92
C LEU A 386 -16.88 31.70 39.22
N GLU A 387 -17.40 32.83 39.70
CA GLU A 387 -18.45 33.60 39.02
C GLU A 387 -17.93 34.34 37.77
#